data_AF-A0A969CCG9-F1
#
_entry.id   AF-A0A969CCG9-F1
#
_cell.length_a   1.000
_cell.length_b   1.000
_cell.length_c   1.000
_cell.angle_alpha   90.00
_cell.angle_beta   90.00
_cell.angle_gamma   90.00
#
_symmetry.space_group_name_H-M   'P 1'
#
loop_
_entity.id
_entity.type
_entity.pdbx_description
1 polymer ?
#
loop_
_entity_poly.entity_id
_entity_poly.type
_entity_poly.pdbx_seq_one_letter_code
_entity_poly.pdbx_strand_id
1 'polypeptide(L)'
;MELQPLANDRISCNFKEFGYLSPNQFTLKSRNQHFQLNKTQVIAELKEFVEQLMQLAIDGGYITPEEKQEFLKPLREIVPASAIS
;
A
#
# COMPACT_ATOMS: atom_id res chain seq x y z
N MET A 1 -28.60 7.15 -3.36
CA MET A 1 -27.47 7.01 -4.28
C MET A 1 -26.63 5.88 -3.75
N GLU A 2 -26.86 4.66 -4.23
CA GLU A 2 -26.12 3.50 -3.74
C GLU A 2 -24.75 3.48 -4.42
N LEU A 3 -23.68 3.48 -3.62
CA LEU A 3 -22.33 3.27 -4.10
C LEU A 3 -22.26 1.82 -4.61
N GLN A 4 -22.45 1.64 -5.92
CA GLN A 4 -22.22 0.34 -6.52
C GLN A 4 -20.80 -0.12 -6.18
N PRO A 5 -20.61 -1.39 -5.77
CA PRO A 5 -19.29 -1.90 -5.47
C PRO A 5 -18.48 -1.78 -6.75
N LEU A 6 -17.45 -0.95 -6.72
CA LEU A 6 -16.53 -0.80 -7.85
C LEU A 6 -15.80 -2.13 -8.00
N ALA A 7 -16.35 -3.02 -8.83
CA ALA A 7 -15.80 -4.30 -9.27
C ALA A 7 -14.57 -4.07 -10.19
N ASN A 8 -13.69 -3.15 -9.80
CA ASN A 8 -12.49 -2.85 -10.53
C ASN A 8 -11.31 -3.38 -9.70
N ASP A 9 -10.85 -4.58 -10.07
CA ASP A 9 -9.69 -5.25 -9.47
C ASP A 9 -8.36 -4.60 -9.86
N ARG A 10 -8.41 -3.43 -10.51
CA ARG A 10 -7.25 -2.71 -11.02
C ARG A 10 -7.15 -1.31 -10.43
N ILE A 11 -5.97 -0.97 -9.97
CA ILE A 11 -5.59 0.36 -9.50
C ILE A 11 -4.86 1.06 -10.64
N SER A 12 -5.39 2.22 -11.06
CA SER A 12 -4.81 3.06 -12.09
C SER A 12 -3.79 4.02 -11.48
N CYS A 13 -2.52 3.89 -11.86
CA CYS A 13 -1.43 4.69 -11.34
C CYS A 13 -0.69 5.44 -12.45
N ASN A 14 -0.12 6.58 -12.10
CA ASN A 14 0.79 7.34 -12.95
C ASN A 14 2.14 7.41 -12.26
N PHE A 15 3.17 6.86 -12.88
CA PHE A 15 4.54 7.00 -12.38
C PHE A 15 5.05 8.37 -12.81
N LYS A 16 5.66 9.12 -11.89
CA LYS A 16 6.34 10.37 -12.22
C LYS A 16 7.74 10.30 -11.64
N GLU A 17 8.72 10.54 -12.50
CA GLU A 17 10.12 10.62 -12.09
C GLU A 17 10.41 12.07 -11.66
N PHE A 18 10.92 12.23 -10.44
CA PHE A 18 11.39 13.51 -9.92
C PHE A 18 12.82 13.35 -9.40
N GLY A 19 13.69 14.30 -9.71
CA GLY A 19 15.08 14.22 -9.28
C GLY A 19 16.02 15.18 -9.99
N TYR A 20 17.25 15.25 -9.47
CA TYR A 20 18.32 16.05 -10.07
C TYR A 20 19.02 15.25 -11.16
N LEU A 21 19.02 15.75 -12.40
CA LEU A 21 19.83 15.16 -13.49
C LEU A 21 21.30 15.56 -13.39
N SER A 22 21.58 16.66 -12.70
CA SER A 22 22.91 17.17 -12.38
C SER A 22 22.82 18.09 -11.15
N PRO A 23 23.94 18.39 -10.46
CA PRO A 23 23.95 19.42 -9.43
C PRO A 23 23.37 20.73 -9.99
N ASN A 24 22.31 21.23 -9.36
CA ASN A 24 21.52 22.41 -9.75
C ASN A 24 20.49 22.22 -10.88
N GLN A 25 20.26 21.01 -11.38
CA GLN A 25 19.21 20.74 -12.37
C GLN A 25 18.15 19.78 -11.82
N PHE A 26 17.22 20.33 -11.01
CA PHE A 26 16.03 19.61 -10.60
C PHE A 26 15.09 19.43 -11.80
N THR A 27 14.64 18.21 -12.05
CA THR A 27 13.66 17.93 -13.10
C THR A 27 12.46 17.20 -12.53
N LEU A 28 11.30 17.66 -12.98
CA LEU A 28 10.05 16.94 -12.86
C LEU A 28 9.71 16.40 -14.25
N LYS A 29 10.46 15.40 -14.71
CA LYS A 29 10.16 14.76 -16.00
C LYS A 29 8.98 13.83 -15.78
N SER A 30 7.78 14.27 -16.18
CA SER A 30 6.66 13.35 -16.32
C SER A 30 6.91 12.45 -17.53
N ARG A 31 7.58 11.31 -17.32
CA ARG A 31 7.25 10.15 -18.15
C ARG A 31 5.84 9.77 -17.72
N ASN A 32 4.83 10.10 -18.52
CA ASN A 32 3.46 9.66 -18.27
C ASN A 32 3.37 8.15 -18.52
N GLN A 33 3.97 7.37 -17.62
CA GLN A 33 3.89 5.93 -17.61
C GLN A 33 2.66 5.58 -16.78
N HIS A 34 1.57 5.34 -17.49
CA HIS A 34 0.36 4.77 -16.92
C HIS A 34 0.58 3.27 -16.72
N PHE A 35 0.25 2.77 -15.54
CA PHE A 35 0.25 1.35 -15.26
C PHE A 35 -0.96 0.97 -14.42
N GLN A 36 -1.37 -0.28 -14.57
CA GLN A 36 -2.48 -0.87 -13.83
C GLN A 36 -1.94 -1.95 -12.92
N LEU A 37 -2.20 -1.82 -11.62
CA LEU A 37 -1.82 -2.83 -10.63
C LEU A 37 -3.04 -3.66 -10.25
N ASN A 38 -2.84 -4.95 -10.00
CA ASN A 38 -3.89 -5.77 -9.42
C ASN A 38 -4.11 -5.36 -7.95
N LYS A 39 -5.35 -5.04 -7.60
CA LYS A 39 -5.74 -4.56 -6.27
C LYS A 39 -5.40 -5.57 -5.16
N THR A 40 -5.65 -6.86 -5.40
CA THR A 40 -5.34 -7.93 -4.42
C THR A 40 -3.85 -8.06 -4.19
N GLN A 41 -3.04 -7.99 -5.26
CA GLN A 41 -1.58 -8.00 -5.13
C GLN A 41 -1.09 -6.79 -4.34
N VAL A 42 -1.56 -5.58 -4.66
CA VAL A 42 -1.19 -4.36 -3.91
C VAL A 42 -1.55 -4.46 -2.43
N ILE A 43 -2.75 -4.96 -2.11
CA ILE A 43 -3.16 -5.13 -0.71
C ILE A 43 -2.28 -6.16 0.00
N ALA A 44 -1.90 -7.26 -0.67
CA ALA A 44 -1.01 -8.27 -0.10
C ALA A 44 0.39 -7.69 0.22
N GLU A 45 0.99 -6.99 -0.74
CA GLU A 45 2.30 -6.34 -0.59
C GLU A 45 2.28 -5.29 0.54
N LEU A 46 1.23 -4.46 0.61
CA LEU A 46 1.10 -3.46 1.68
C LEU A 46 0.91 -4.10 3.06
N LYS A 47 0.15 -5.20 3.14
CA LYS A 47 -0.02 -5.96 4.40
C LYS A 47 1.32 -6.51 4.88
N GLU A 48 2.07 -7.17 3.99
CA GLU A 48 3.38 -7.72 4.33
C GLU A 48 4.36 -6.63 4.77
N PHE A 49 4.43 -5.51 4.04
CA PHE A 49 5.27 -4.37 4.40
C PHE A 49 4.96 -3.85 5.80
N VAL A 50 3.69 -3.66 6.14
CA VAL A 50 3.28 -3.17 7.46
C VAL A 50 3.63 -4.19 8.54
N GLU A 51 3.42 -5.49 8.30
CA GLU A 51 3.79 -6.53 9.28
C GLU A 51 5.29 -6.55 9.59
N GLN A 52 6.13 -6.41 8.56
CA GLN A 52 7.58 -6.32 8.68
C GLN A 52 8.00 -5.03 9.41
N LEU A 53 7.44 -3.87 9.05
CA LEU A 53 7.71 -2.60 9.71
C LEU A 53 7.38 -2.66 11.21
N MET A 54 6.24 -3.24 11.56
CA MET A 54 5.84 -3.41 12.96
C MET A 54 6.74 -4.39 13.71
N GLN A 55 7.29 -5.41 13.03
CA GLN A 55 8.29 -6.27 13.64
C GLN A 55 9.58 -5.51 13.94
N LEU A 56 10.08 -4.72 13.00
CA LEU A 56 11.25 -3.87 13.21
C LEU A 56 11.04 -2.88 14.37
N ALA A 57 9.83 -2.36 14.53
CA ALA A 57 9.49 -1.49 15.66
C ALA A 57 9.54 -2.20 17.01
N ILE A 58 9.11 -3.48 17.09
CA ILE A 58 9.28 -4.32 18.29
C ILE A 58 10.76 -4.59 18.54
N ASP A 59 11.50 -5.00 17.52
CA ASP A 59 12.92 -5.35 17.64
C ASP A 59 13.75 -4.14 18.08
N GLY A 60 13.35 -2.93 17.69
CA GLY A 60 13.92 -1.66 18.13
C GLY A 60 13.42 -1.16 19.50
N GLY A 61 12.48 -1.87 20.14
CA GLY A 61 11.93 -1.51 21.46
C GLY A 61 11.01 -0.28 21.45
N TYR A 62 10.50 0.13 20.28
CA TYR A 62 9.62 1.30 20.14
C TYR A 62 8.17 1.00 20.52
N ILE A 63 7.74 -0.25 20.32
CA ILE A 63 6.38 -0.72 20.63
C ILE A 63 6.44 -2.12 21.25
N THR A 64 5.37 -2.50 21.95
CA THR A 64 5.21 -3.85 22.48
C THR A 64 4.58 -4.80 21.45
N PRO A 65 4.69 -6.13 21.65
CA PRO A 65 3.94 -7.11 20.86
C PRO A 65 2.43 -6.87 20.87
N GLU A 66 1.86 -6.43 22.00
CA GLU A 66 0.43 -6.17 22.15
C GLU A 66 -0.02 -4.98 21.29
N GLU A 67 0.75 -3.88 21.30
CA GLU A 67 0.49 -2.71 20.47
C GLU A 67 0.54 -3.06 18.97
N LYS A 68 1.46 -3.95 18.55
CA LYS A 68 1.46 -4.51 17.19
C LYS A 68 0.17 -5.27 16.87
N GLN A 69 -0.31 -6.12 17.77
CA GLN A 69 -1.53 -6.89 17.52
C GLN A 69 -2.76 -5.98 17.40
N GLU A 70 -2.85 -4.95 18.25
CA GLU A 70 -3.94 -3.97 18.20
C GLU A 70 -3.92 -3.18 16.89
N PHE A 71 -2.75 -2.70 16.47
CA PHE A 71 -2.58 -1.95 15.23
C PHE A 71 -2.92 -2.79 13.98
N LEU A 72 -2.53 -4.07 13.97
CA LEU A 72 -2.78 -4.97 12.84
C LEU A 72 -4.21 -5.53 12.81
N LYS A 73 -5.00 -5.38 13.88
CA LYS A 73 -6.34 -5.95 13.99
C LYS A 73 -7.26 -5.57 12.80
N PRO A 74 -7.36 -4.29 12.38
CA PRO A 74 -8.21 -3.92 11.25
C PRO A 74 -7.78 -4.57 9.93
N LEU A 75 -6.49 -4.85 9.74
CA LEU A 75 -5.97 -5.47 8.51
C LEU A 75 -6.39 -6.95 8.37
N ARG A 76 -6.67 -7.61 9.49
CA ARG A 76 -7.17 -9.00 9.55
C ARG A 76 -8.67 -9.09 9.29
N GLU A 77 -9.42 -8.06 9.67
CA GLU A 77 -10.87 -7.96 9.45
C GLU A 77 -11.22 -7.62 7.99
N ILE A 78 -10.25 -7.17 7.19
CA ILE A 78 -10.38 -7.07 5.72
C ILE A 78 -10.32 -8.50 5.14
N VAL A 79 -11.43 -9.22 5.27
CA VAL A 79 -11.71 -10.47 4.53
C VAL A 79 -12.07 -10.08 3.10
N PRO A 80 -11.53 -10.75 2.06
CA PRO A 80 -11.96 -10.51 0.68
C PRO A 80 -13.47 -10.77 0.57
N ALA A 81 -14.18 -9.89 -0.14
CA ALA A 81 -15.63 -9.96 -0.37
C ALA A 81 -16.12 -11.26 -1.05
N SER A 82 -15.21 -12.18 -1.40
CA SER A 82 -15.49 -13.51 -1.92
C SER A 82 -16.02 -14.53 -0.88
N ALA A 83 -16.15 -14.14 0.39
CA ALA A 83 -16.67 -15.02 1.45
C ALA A 83 -18.17 -14.82 1.76
N ILE A 84 -18.86 -13.93 1.04
CA ILE A 84 -20.32 -13.81 1.12
C ILE A 84 -20.88 -14.50 -0.13
N SER A 85 -21.14 -15.80 0.01
CA SER A 85 -21.81 -16.62 -1.01
C SER A 85 -23.14 -17.13 -0.47
#